data_AF-A0A954KIE3-F1
#
_entry.id   AF-A0A954KIE3-F1
#
_cell.length_a   1.000
_cell.length_b   1.000
_cell.length_c   1.000
_cell.angle_alpha   90.00
_cell.angle_beta   90.00
_cell.angle_gamma   90.00
#
_symmetry.space_group_name_H-M   'P 1'
#
loop_
_entity.id
_entity.type
_entity.pdbx_description
1 polymer ?
#
loop_
_entity_poly.entity_id
_entity_poly.type
_entity_poly.pdbx_seq_one_letter_code
_entity_poly.pdbx_strand_id
1 'polypeptide(L)'
;GGIDDHDLKQILGYDLGVAITGTEQLGITLIITEGFGDIAMARRTFALFQEREGAAAAVNGATQIRAGVLRPEIVIPWHDGKPADDTAARVGGGALEVGAKVRIIRDPYFGVLAEVAAMPPEPEVLGSGSKARVVQLQTTSGDVVTVPRANVEILSE
;
A
#
# COMPACT_ATOMS: atom_id res chain seq x y z
N GLY A 1 8.69 -1.76 9.26
CA GLY A 1 7.46 -2.04 8.50
C GLY A 1 7.83 -2.71 7.20
N GLY A 2 8.90 -2.23 6.57
CA GLY A 2 9.62 -2.93 5.53
C GLY A 2 10.76 -3.82 6.05
N ILE A 3 11.36 -4.55 5.12
CA ILE A 3 12.52 -5.45 5.30
C ILE A 3 13.49 -5.25 4.14
N ASP A 4 14.79 -5.47 4.36
CA ASP A 4 15.74 -5.56 3.26
C ASP A 4 15.54 -6.89 2.50
N ASP A 5 15.53 -6.83 1.17
CA ASP A 5 15.46 -8.03 0.32
C ASP A 5 16.66 -8.95 0.55
N HIS A 6 17.83 -8.39 0.88
CA HIS A 6 19.01 -9.17 1.24
C HIS A 6 18.80 -10.01 2.50
N ASP A 7 18.19 -9.42 3.54
CA ASP A 7 17.89 -10.13 4.77
C ASP A 7 16.89 -11.26 4.52
N LEU A 8 15.87 -11.00 3.70
CA LEU A 8 14.89 -12.01 3.32
C LEU A 8 15.54 -13.17 2.55
N LYS A 9 16.46 -12.88 1.63
CA LYS A 9 17.25 -13.89 0.92
C LYS A 9 18.11 -14.72 1.87
N GLN A 10 18.75 -14.10 2.86
CA GLN A 10 19.55 -14.82 3.86
C GLN A 10 18.70 -15.77 4.70
N ILE A 11 17.50 -15.33 5.10
CA ILE A 11 16.54 -16.14 5.87
C ILE A 11 16.02 -17.32 5.04
N LEU A 12 15.71 -17.10 3.75
CA LEU A 12 15.17 -18.13 2.87
C LEU A 12 16.24 -19.07 2.30
N GLY A 13 17.48 -18.58 2.12
CA GLY A 13 18.57 -19.26 1.42
C GLY A 13 18.48 -19.17 -0.11
N TYR A 14 17.51 -18.43 -0.66
CA TYR A 14 17.30 -18.22 -2.10
C TYR A 14 16.49 -16.95 -2.36
N ASP A 15 16.46 -16.50 -3.61
CA ASP A 15 15.70 -15.32 -4.03
C ASP A 15 14.19 -15.61 -4.04
N LEU A 16 13.40 -14.82 -3.32
CA LEU A 16 11.96 -15.00 -3.25
C LEU A 16 11.29 -14.70 -4.60
N GLY A 17 10.36 -15.56 -5.02
CA GLY A 17 9.58 -15.34 -6.23
C GLY A 17 8.65 -14.13 -6.13
N VAL A 18 8.36 -13.49 -7.26
CA VAL A 18 7.55 -12.26 -7.31
C VAL A 18 6.03 -12.48 -7.42
N ALA A 19 5.55 -13.71 -7.55
CA ALA A 19 4.16 -13.98 -7.93
C ALA A 19 3.30 -14.65 -6.83
N ILE A 20 3.89 -15.58 -6.08
CA ILE A 20 3.22 -16.42 -5.09
C ILE A 20 4.17 -16.64 -3.92
N THR A 21 3.69 -16.43 -2.70
CA THR A 21 4.40 -16.69 -1.43
C THR A 21 3.46 -17.37 -0.42
N GLY A 22 4.01 -17.89 0.67
CA GLY A 22 3.29 -18.56 1.76
C GLY A 22 3.49 -20.08 1.81
N THR A 23 4.34 -20.62 0.93
CA THR A 23 4.70 -22.06 0.89
C THR A 23 6.10 -22.35 1.42
N GLU A 24 6.83 -21.30 1.80
CA GLU A 24 8.18 -21.37 2.32
C GLU A 24 8.23 -22.10 3.66
N GLN A 25 9.23 -22.96 3.83
CA GLN A 25 9.38 -23.82 5.01
C GLN A 25 10.23 -23.14 6.10
N LEU A 26 9.83 -21.92 6.50
CA LEU A 26 10.53 -21.13 7.52
C LEU A 26 10.18 -21.54 8.96
N GLY A 27 9.09 -22.28 9.16
CA GLY A 27 8.55 -22.60 10.49
C GLY A 27 7.89 -21.42 11.21
N ILE A 28 7.93 -20.23 10.60
CA ILE A 28 7.26 -19.00 11.04
C ILE A 28 6.61 -18.32 9.85
N THR A 29 5.54 -17.55 10.10
CA THR A 29 4.92 -16.69 9.10
C THR A 29 5.43 -15.26 9.26
N LEU A 30 6.00 -14.69 8.20
CA LEU A 30 6.43 -13.30 8.15
C LEU A 30 5.47 -12.49 7.26
N ILE A 31 4.85 -11.45 7.81
CA ILE A 31 4.06 -10.47 7.06
C ILE A 31 4.77 -9.12 7.11
N ILE A 32 4.94 -8.53 5.93
CA ILE A 32 5.61 -7.24 5.75
C ILE A 32 4.53 -6.22 5.35
N THR A 33 4.39 -5.13 6.11
CA THR A 33 3.29 -4.17 5.88
C THR A 33 3.64 -3.12 4.83
N GLU A 34 4.91 -2.76 4.69
CA GLU A 34 5.34 -1.65 3.81
C GLU A 34 6.22 -2.08 2.63
N GLY A 35 6.45 -3.38 2.43
CA GLY A 35 7.29 -3.91 1.36
C GLY A 35 8.81 -3.85 1.64
N PHE A 36 9.62 -3.62 0.61
CA PHE A 36 11.08 -3.70 0.70
C PHE A 36 11.73 -2.34 0.99
N GLY A 37 12.78 -2.35 1.80
CA GLY A 37 13.57 -1.19 2.19
C GLY A 37 13.34 -0.72 3.63
N ASP A 38 14.05 0.33 4.02
CA ASP A 38 13.93 0.94 5.35
C ASP A 38 12.68 1.82 5.44
N ILE A 39 11.55 1.18 5.71
CA ILE A 39 10.24 1.83 5.79
C ILE A 39 9.60 1.53 7.15
N ALA A 40 9.33 2.57 7.92
CA ALA A 40 8.58 2.47 9.17
C ALA A 40 7.14 2.01 8.90
N MET A 41 6.63 1.10 9.73
CA MET A 41 5.23 0.70 9.66
C MET A 41 4.33 1.92 9.87
N ALA A 42 3.22 2.01 9.14
CA ALA A 42 2.23 3.06 9.37
C ALA A 42 1.82 3.12 10.86
N ARG A 43 1.85 4.31 11.47
CA ARG A 43 1.60 4.50 12.92
C ARG A 43 0.28 3.89 13.38
N ARG A 44 -0.78 4.02 12.58
CA ARG A 44 -2.10 3.45 12.85
C ARG A 44 -2.05 1.92 12.95
N THR A 45 -1.40 1.27 11.99
CA THR A 45 -1.23 -0.19 11.96
C THR A 45 -0.39 -0.67 13.14
N PHE A 46 0.68 0.05 13.46
CA PHE A 46 1.52 -0.25 14.62
C PHE A 46 0.74 -0.12 15.94
N ALA A 47 0.00 0.98 16.13
CA ALA A 47 -0.84 1.19 17.30
C ALA A 47 -1.91 0.11 17.44
N LEU A 48 -2.56 -0.28 16.33
CA LEU A 48 -3.53 -1.38 16.32
C LEU A 48 -2.92 -2.70 16.80
N PHE A 49 -1.72 -3.06 16.34
CA PHE A 49 -1.06 -4.28 16.84
C PHE A 49 -0.62 -4.16 18.29
N GLN A 50 -0.14 -2.98 18.71
CA GLN A 50 0.24 -2.72 20.10
C GLN A 50 -0.96 -2.85 21.05
N GLU A 51 -2.14 -2.33 20.68
CA GLU A 51 -3.38 -2.49 21.46
C GLU A 51 -3.83 -3.94 21.62
N ARG A 52 -3.33 -4.84 20.75
CA ARG A 52 -3.68 -6.27 20.74
C ARG A 52 -2.51 -7.15 21.13
N GLU A 53 -1.45 -6.59 21.72
CA GLU A 53 -0.31 -7.36 22.22
C GLU A 53 -0.76 -8.43 23.21
N GLY A 54 -0.29 -9.66 23.02
CA GLY A 54 -0.67 -10.82 23.84
C GLY A 54 -2.04 -11.43 23.53
N ALA A 55 -2.83 -10.84 22.63
CA ALA A 55 -4.09 -11.45 22.18
C ALA A 55 -3.84 -12.67 21.29
N ALA A 56 -4.78 -13.63 21.32
CA ALA A 56 -4.78 -14.72 20.35
C ALA A 56 -4.98 -14.17 18.93
N ALA A 57 -4.22 -14.69 17.96
CA ALA A 57 -4.36 -14.30 16.56
C ALA A 57 -4.15 -15.52 15.66
N ALA A 58 -4.90 -15.56 14.56
CA ALA A 58 -4.64 -16.43 13.43
C ALA A 58 -3.99 -15.61 12.31
N VAL A 59 -2.96 -16.15 11.68
CA VAL A 59 -2.18 -15.45 10.66
C VAL A 59 -2.07 -16.32 9.42
N ASN A 60 -2.34 -15.74 8.26
CA ASN A 60 -2.09 -16.35 6.97
C ASN A 60 -1.26 -15.38 6.12
N GLY A 61 -0.01 -15.76 5.83
CA GLY A 61 0.94 -14.92 5.09
C GLY A 61 0.91 -15.13 3.57
N ALA A 62 0.02 -15.99 3.06
CA ALA A 62 0.00 -16.34 1.64
C ALA A 62 -0.35 -15.13 0.77
N THR A 63 0.46 -14.88 -0.25
CA THR A 63 0.24 -13.78 -1.20
C THR A 63 0.21 -14.32 -2.61
N GLN A 64 -0.77 -13.87 -3.40
CA GLN A 64 -0.86 -14.13 -4.83
C GLN A 64 -1.33 -12.85 -5.54
N ILE A 65 -0.53 -12.34 -6.47
CA ILE A 65 -0.79 -11.02 -7.08
C ILE A 65 -1.51 -11.08 -8.44
N ARG A 66 -1.58 -12.26 -9.08
CA ARG A 66 -2.28 -12.48 -10.37
C ARG A 66 -3.62 -13.20 -10.14
N ALA A 67 -4.20 -13.79 -11.20
CA ALA A 67 -5.49 -14.48 -11.14
C ALA A 67 -5.64 -15.34 -9.87
N GLY A 68 -6.77 -15.22 -9.16
CA GLY A 68 -6.93 -15.83 -7.82
C GLY A 68 -6.18 -15.07 -6.73
N VAL A 69 -6.31 -13.72 -6.72
CA VAL A 69 -5.58 -12.83 -5.80
C VAL A 69 -5.77 -13.28 -4.35
N LEU A 70 -4.65 -13.50 -3.66
CA LEU A 70 -4.60 -13.74 -2.22
C LEU A 70 -3.76 -12.64 -1.57
N ARG A 71 -4.21 -12.20 -0.41
CA ARG A 71 -3.53 -11.19 0.41
C ARG A 71 -3.27 -11.79 1.78
N PRO A 72 -2.16 -11.40 2.44
CA PRO A 72 -1.95 -11.74 3.83
C PRO A 72 -3.09 -11.24 4.70
N GLU A 73 -3.44 -12.01 5.73
CA GLU A 73 -4.46 -11.66 6.71
C GLU A 73 -4.00 -11.99 8.13
N ILE A 74 -4.42 -11.15 9.06
CA ILE A 74 -4.26 -11.33 10.50
C ILE A 74 -5.64 -11.18 11.12
N VAL A 75 -6.13 -12.24 11.76
CA VAL A 75 -7.45 -12.29 12.40
C VAL A 75 -7.27 -12.37 13.90
N ILE A 76 -7.74 -11.35 14.61
CA ILE A 76 -7.67 -11.25 16.07
C ILE A 76 -9.11 -11.28 16.60
N PRO A 77 -9.52 -12.30 17.39
CA PRO A 77 -10.83 -12.33 18.00
C PRO A 77 -11.07 -11.08 18.85
N TRP A 78 -12.24 -10.48 18.69
CA TRP A 78 -12.60 -9.23 19.33
C TRP A 78 -13.88 -9.42 20.13
N HIS A 79 -13.75 -9.61 21.45
CA HIS A 79 -14.87 -9.98 22.31
C HIS A 79 -15.59 -8.79 22.97
N ASP A 80 -14.94 -7.62 23.09
CA ASP A 80 -15.39 -6.57 24.03
C ASP A 80 -15.68 -5.19 23.42
N GLY A 81 -15.57 -4.99 22.11
CA GLY A 81 -15.84 -3.68 21.51
C GLY A 81 -17.12 -3.63 20.70
N LYS A 82 -17.67 -2.41 20.64
CA LYS A 82 -18.71 -2.05 19.67
C LYS A 82 -18.22 -2.46 18.27
N PRO A 83 -19.11 -2.98 17.40
CA PRO A 83 -18.75 -3.17 16.00
C PRO A 83 -18.11 -1.88 15.49
N ALA A 84 -16.96 -2.00 14.83
CA ALA A 84 -16.33 -0.86 14.19
C ALA A 84 -17.37 -0.20 13.29
N ASP A 85 -17.52 1.12 13.41
CA ASP A 85 -18.36 1.89 12.50
C ASP A 85 -17.86 1.56 11.08
N ASP A 86 -18.73 1.08 10.19
CA ASP A 86 -18.40 0.54 8.86
C ASP A 86 -17.59 1.54 8.00
N THR A 87 -17.57 2.81 8.41
CA THR A 87 -16.72 3.89 7.91
C THR A 87 -15.22 3.61 8.05
N ALA A 88 -14.79 2.86 9.07
CA ALA A 88 -13.39 2.50 9.29
C ALA A 88 -12.93 1.27 8.48
N ALA A 89 -13.85 0.46 7.94
CA ALA A 89 -13.52 -0.68 7.07
C ALA A 89 -13.06 -0.26 5.66
N ARG A 90 -13.03 1.05 5.37
CA ARG A 90 -12.49 1.63 4.12
C ARG A 90 -11.03 2.05 4.22
N VAL A 91 -10.25 1.46 5.13
CA VAL A 91 -8.77 1.60 5.09
C VAL A 91 -8.26 0.76 3.92
N GLY A 92 -8.34 1.35 2.73
CA GLY A 92 -8.11 0.68 1.46
C GLY A 92 -8.66 1.50 0.31
N GLY A 93 -8.18 2.75 0.20
CA GLY A 93 -8.53 3.67 -0.89
C GLY A 93 -9.55 4.70 -0.45
N GLY A 94 -9.06 5.88 -0.06
CA GLY A 94 -9.83 7.09 -0.33
C GLY A 94 -10.24 7.10 -1.81
N ALA A 95 -11.33 7.76 -2.16
CA ALA A 95 -11.58 8.00 -3.57
C ALA A 95 -10.50 8.97 -4.08
N LEU A 96 -9.93 8.70 -5.25
CA LEU A 96 -9.13 9.72 -5.91
C LEU A 96 -10.10 10.83 -6.36
N GLU A 97 -10.16 11.89 -5.58
CA GLU A 97 -11.04 13.04 -5.77
C GLU A 97 -10.28 14.36 -5.62
N VAL A 98 -10.87 15.46 -6.10
CA VAL A 98 -10.26 16.80 -5.98
C VAL A 98 -10.10 17.15 -4.50
N GLY A 99 -8.93 17.65 -4.12
CA GLY A 99 -8.56 17.93 -2.74
C GLY A 99 -7.92 16.75 -2.00
N ALA A 100 -7.88 15.55 -2.59
CA ALA A 100 -7.21 14.41 -1.96
C ALA A 100 -5.68 14.64 -1.91
N LYS A 101 -5.07 14.37 -0.74
CA LYS A 101 -3.61 14.32 -0.59
C LYS A 101 -3.07 13.02 -1.18
N VAL A 102 -2.06 13.12 -2.02
CA VAL A 102 -1.45 11.98 -2.70
C VAL A 102 0.07 12.03 -2.66
N ARG A 103 0.70 10.87 -2.85
CA ARG A 103 2.12 10.74 -3.18
C ARG A 103 2.26 10.19 -4.58
N ILE A 104 3.18 10.77 -5.36
CA ILE A 104 3.51 10.26 -6.68
C ILE A 104 4.45 9.06 -6.53
N ILE A 105 4.11 7.93 -7.13
CA ILE A 105 4.81 6.63 -6.97
C ILE A 105 5.59 6.21 -8.22
N ARG A 106 5.80 7.11 -9.18
CA ARG A 106 6.58 6.88 -10.40
C ARG A 106 7.40 8.09 -10.80
N ASP A 107 8.52 7.84 -11.48
CA ASP A 107 9.32 8.87 -12.14
C ASP A 107 8.50 9.72 -13.13
N PRO A 108 8.89 10.99 -13.35
CA PRO A 108 10.07 11.65 -12.79
C PRO A 108 9.83 12.30 -11.40
N TYR A 109 8.62 12.22 -10.86
CA TYR A 109 8.24 12.91 -9.63
C TYR A 109 8.10 11.96 -8.43
N PHE A 110 8.80 10.83 -8.44
CA PHE A 110 8.68 9.79 -7.41
C PHE A 110 8.90 10.38 -6.00
N GLY A 111 8.00 10.08 -5.07
CA GLY A 111 8.04 10.53 -3.68
C GLY A 111 7.45 11.92 -3.42
N VAL A 112 7.18 12.71 -4.46
CA VAL A 112 6.61 14.07 -4.30
C VAL A 112 5.19 13.99 -3.73
N LEU A 113 4.94 14.77 -2.70
CA LEU A 113 3.62 14.97 -2.10
C LEU A 113 2.88 16.08 -2.84
N ALA A 114 1.60 15.85 -3.10
CA ALA A 114 0.77 16.80 -3.82
C ALA A 114 -0.71 16.68 -3.43
N GLU A 115 -1.50 17.67 -3.84
CA GLU A 115 -2.95 17.67 -3.70
C GLU A 115 -3.59 17.57 -5.09
N VAL A 116 -4.69 16.81 -5.22
CA VAL A 116 -5.41 16.70 -6.49
C VAL A 116 -6.11 18.02 -6.82
N ALA A 117 -5.63 18.71 -7.85
CA ALA A 117 -6.21 19.96 -8.33
C ALA A 117 -7.38 19.73 -9.30
N ALA A 118 -7.24 18.77 -10.23
CA ALA A 118 -8.29 18.46 -11.20
C ALA A 118 -8.18 17.02 -11.72
N MET A 119 -9.31 16.51 -12.22
CA MET A 119 -9.41 15.19 -12.84
C MET A 119 -10.06 15.32 -14.22
N PRO A 120 -9.27 15.49 -15.28
CA PRO A 120 -9.80 15.52 -16.64
C PRO A 120 -10.60 14.26 -16.95
N PRO A 121 -11.82 14.39 -17.49
CA PRO A 121 -12.67 13.23 -17.79
C PRO A 121 -12.15 12.42 -19.00
N GLU A 122 -11.48 13.10 -19.93
CA GLU A 122 -10.92 12.49 -21.13
C GLU A 122 -9.50 11.96 -20.90
N PRO A 123 -9.17 10.75 -21.40
CA PRO A 123 -7.79 10.25 -21.39
C PRO A 123 -6.87 11.11 -22.26
N GLU A 124 -5.67 11.39 -21.75
CA GLU A 124 -4.63 12.14 -22.49
C GLU A 124 -3.59 11.19 -23.09
N VAL A 125 -2.96 11.63 -24.18
CA VAL A 125 -1.82 10.93 -24.78
C VAL A 125 -0.55 11.34 -24.03
N LEU A 126 0.08 10.37 -23.38
CA LEU A 126 1.31 10.57 -22.63
C LEU A 126 2.51 10.72 -23.56
N GLY A 127 3.65 11.18 -23.03
CA GLY A 127 4.92 11.22 -23.78
C GLY A 127 5.37 9.86 -24.33
N SER A 128 4.88 8.75 -23.77
CA SER A 128 5.09 7.40 -24.29
C SER A 128 4.24 7.06 -25.54
N GLY A 129 3.32 7.93 -25.94
CA GLY A 129 2.30 7.68 -26.97
C GLY A 129 1.09 6.88 -26.48
N SER A 130 1.09 6.40 -25.24
CA SER A 130 -0.03 5.66 -24.65
C SER A 130 -1.16 6.60 -24.22
N LYS A 131 -2.42 6.19 -24.37
CA LYS A 131 -3.58 6.91 -23.82
C LYS A 131 -3.87 6.44 -22.39
N ALA A 132 -3.93 7.37 -21.45
CA ALA A 132 -4.25 7.06 -20.05
C ALA A 132 -5.12 8.15 -19.42
N ARG A 133 -5.91 7.77 -18.40
CA ARG A 133 -6.59 8.75 -17.55
C ARG A 133 -5.56 9.41 -16.64
N VAL A 134 -5.58 10.73 -16.58
CA VAL A 134 -4.61 11.53 -15.84
C VAL A 134 -5.26 12.23 -14.65
N VAL A 135 -4.40 12.75 -13.78
CA VAL A 135 -4.75 13.63 -12.67
C VAL A 135 -3.79 14.83 -12.70
N GLN A 136 -4.34 16.02 -12.48
CA GLN A 136 -3.56 17.23 -12.29
C GLN A 136 -3.35 17.45 -10.80
N LEU A 137 -2.09 17.62 -10.40
CA LEU A 137 -1.67 17.69 -9.03
C LEU A 137 -0.99 19.03 -8.76
N GLN A 138 -1.33 19.65 -7.64
CA GLN A 138 -0.63 20.81 -7.10
C GLN A 138 0.45 20.30 -6.14
N THR A 139 1.72 20.41 -6.54
CA THR A 139 2.84 20.01 -5.68
C THR A 139 3.01 21.01 -4.52
N THR A 140 3.70 20.59 -3.47
CA THR A 140 4.08 21.48 -2.35
C THR A 140 4.98 22.64 -2.76
N SER A 141 5.68 22.56 -3.91
CA SER A 141 6.48 23.65 -4.48
C SER A 141 5.64 24.73 -5.17
N GLY A 142 4.34 24.49 -5.40
CA GLY A 142 3.47 25.39 -6.14
C GLY A 142 3.35 25.08 -7.63
N ASP A 143 4.02 24.04 -8.12
CA ASP A 143 3.93 23.61 -9.53
C ASP A 143 2.69 22.73 -9.76
N VAL A 144 2.12 22.82 -10.96
CA VAL A 144 1.06 21.91 -11.41
C VAL A 144 1.67 20.84 -12.30
N VAL A 145 1.53 19.57 -11.90
CA VAL A 145 2.02 18.42 -12.67
C VAL A 145 0.86 17.51 -13.08
N THR A 146 0.92 17.02 -14.32
CA THR A 146 -0.04 16.04 -14.84
C THR A 146 0.60 14.67 -14.87
N VAL A 147 0.00 13.70 -14.18
CA VAL A 147 0.50 12.31 -14.14
C VAL A 147 -0.65 11.32 -14.39
N PRO A 148 -0.36 10.10 -14.86
CA PRO A 148 -1.35 9.04 -14.92
C PRO A 148 -1.96 8.77 -13.54
N ARG A 149 -3.27 8.51 -13.48
CA ARG A 149 -3.94 8.14 -12.21
C ARG A 149 -3.32 6.93 -11.53
N ALA A 150 -2.72 6.02 -12.30
CA ALA A 150 -2.02 4.84 -11.77
C ALA A 150 -0.68 5.17 -11.10
N ASN A 151 -0.19 6.41 -11.22
CA ASN A 151 1.10 6.85 -10.70
C ASN A 151 0.96 7.62 -9.38
N VAL A 152 -0.20 7.57 -8.73
CA VAL A 152 -0.43 8.18 -7.43
C VAL A 152 -0.98 7.18 -6.42
N GLU A 153 -0.57 7.32 -5.17
CA GLU A 153 -1.19 6.67 -4.01
C GLU A 153 -1.83 7.73 -3.12
N ILE A 154 -2.99 7.44 -2.55
CA ILE A 154 -3.71 8.36 -1.67
C ILE A 154 -3.15 8.24 -0.25
N LEU A 155 -2.86 9.38 0.37
CA LEU A 155 -2.45 9.43 1.76
C LEU A 155 -3.70 9.49 2.64
N SER A 156 -3.98 8.42 3.36
CA SER A 156 -4.97 8.44 4.45
C SER A 156 -4.27 8.89 5.74
N GLU A 157 -4.78 9.95 6.38
CA GLU A 157 -4.44 10.28 7.77
C GLU A 157 -5.05 9.26 8.74
#